data_AF-A0A5C4QQJ3-F1
#
_entry.id   AF-A0A5C4QQJ3-F1
#
_cell.length_a   1.000
_cell.length_b   1.000
_cell.length_c   1.000
_cell.angle_alpha   90.00
_cell.angle_beta   90.00
_cell.angle_gamma   90.00
#
_symmetry.space_group_name_H-M   'P 1'
#
loop_
_entity.id
_entity.type
_entity.pdbx_description
1 polymer ?
#
loop_
_entity_poly.entity_id
_entity_poly.type
_entity_poly.pdbx_seq_one_letter_code
_entity_poly.pdbx_strand_id
1 'polypeptide(L)'
;MTLGPDKTTCATELREAMRAQLDTMDPPQGGNVDNPQVKPNFDALGDGVWRILTQDAETISAAAQDATFWAFLAALRTEIEQLRAFDAGLRSAFAAWDPTLPASGATLKAAIAALTVPAATPTAPTSLSGRIR
;
A
#
# COMPACT_ATOMS: atom_id res chain seq x y z
N MET A 1 9.49 5.90 22.96
CA MET A 1 8.03 5.71 22.95
C MET A 1 7.58 5.70 21.52
N THR A 2 6.90 4.64 21.10
CA THR A 2 6.19 4.56 19.81
C THR A 2 4.74 4.83 20.13
N LEU A 3 4.17 5.97 19.69
CA LEU A 3 2.89 6.55 20.14
C LEU A 3 1.61 5.75 19.79
N GLY A 4 1.67 4.42 19.84
CA GLY A 4 0.56 3.53 19.47
C GLY A 4 0.14 3.59 18.00
N PRO A 5 -0.70 2.64 17.54
CA PRO A 5 -1.22 2.63 16.17
C PRO A 5 -2.46 3.52 15.98
N ASP A 6 -3.04 4.06 17.06
CA ASP A 6 -4.23 4.89 17.03
C ASP A 6 -4.23 5.96 18.13
N LYS A 7 -5.17 6.91 18.02
CA LYS A 7 -5.32 8.03 18.95
C LYS A 7 -5.56 7.60 20.40
N THR A 8 -6.21 6.46 20.63
CA THR A 8 -6.55 5.98 21.98
C THR A 8 -5.31 5.41 22.66
N THR A 9 -4.51 4.66 21.92
CA THR A 9 -3.24 4.11 22.36
C THR A 9 -2.24 5.25 22.59
N CYS A 10 -2.15 6.21 21.66
CA CYS A 10 -1.34 7.42 21.80
C CYS A 10 -1.66 8.20 23.08
N ALA A 11 -2.95 8.47 23.35
CA ALA A 11 -3.38 9.19 24.54
C ALA A 11 -3.08 8.42 25.83
N THR A 12 -3.17 7.09 25.80
CA THR A 12 -2.85 6.23 26.95
C THR A 12 -1.36 6.27 27.26
N GLU A 13 -0.51 6.05 26.27
CA GLU A 13 0.94 6.09 26.44
C GLU A 13 1.43 7.48 26.86
N LEU A 14 0.82 8.55 26.33
CA LEU A 14 1.13 9.92 26.75
C LEU A 14 0.79 10.14 28.23
N ARG A 15 -0.37 9.68 28.70
CA ARG A 15 -0.72 9.75 30.14
C ARG A 15 0.24 8.94 30.99
N GLU A 16 0.62 7.74 30.56
CA GLU A 16 1.58 6.90 31.29
C GLU A 16 2.95 7.58 31.42
N ALA A 17 3.43 8.20 30.35
CA ALA A 17 4.65 8.97 30.37
C ALA A 17 4.55 10.20 31.29
N MET A 18 3.43 10.92 31.24
CA MET A 18 3.19 12.07 32.14
C MET A 18 3.07 11.64 33.60
N ARG A 19 2.45 10.49 33.88
CA ARG A 19 2.38 9.89 35.21
C ARG A 19 3.78 9.68 35.78
N ALA A 20 4.62 8.96 35.03
CA ALA A 20 5.98 8.64 35.43
C ALA A 20 6.84 9.91 35.62
N GLN A 21 6.67 10.90 34.74
CA GLN A 21 7.41 12.16 34.83
C GLN A 21 7.02 12.97 36.06
N LEU A 22 5.72 13.09 36.36
CA LEU A 22 5.24 13.80 37.54
C LEU A 22 5.70 13.12 38.83
N ASP A 23 5.64 11.79 38.90
CA ASP A 23 6.15 11.05 40.06
C ASP A 23 7.67 11.15 40.22
N THR A 24 8.41 11.43 39.14
CA THR A 24 9.85 11.71 39.22
C THR A 24 10.14 13.11 39.77
N MET A 25 9.29 14.09 39.45
CA MET A 25 9.49 15.51 39.84
C MET A 25 9.00 15.81 41.25
N ASP A 26 7.79 15.34 41.59
CA ASP A 26 7.14 15.56 42.87
C ASP A 26 6.22 14.36 43.17
N PRO A 27 6.70 13.31 43.84
CA PRO A 27 5.86 12.18 44.21
C PRO A 27 4.90 12.54 45.38
N PRO A 28 3.63 12.08 45.40
CA PRO A 28 2.97 11.16 44.46
C PRO A 28 2.01 11.88 43.50
N GLN A 29 2.50 12.86 42.73
CA GLN A 29 1.62 13.67 41.87
C GLN A 29 1.22 12.96 40.57
N GLY A 30 1.82 11.83 40.22
CA GLY A 30 1.49 11.06 39.03
C GLY A 30 0.01 10.65 38.98
N GLY A 31 -0.60 10.34 40.13
CA GLY A 31 -2.02 10.00 40.21
C GLY A 31 -2.98 11.10 39.74
N ASN A 32 -2.54 12.36 39.71
CA ASN A 32 -3.38 13.48 39.26
C ASN A 32 -3.76 13.39 37.77
N VAL A 33 -2.97 12.69 36.95
CA VAL A 33 -3.29 12.50 35.52
C VAL A 33 -4.51 11.62 35.29
N ASP A 34 -4.87 10.82 36.30
CA ASP A 34 -6.04 9.94 36.29
C ASP A 34 -7.23 10.54 37.03
N ASN A 35 -7.09 11.74 37.60
CA ASN A 35 -8.20 12.47 38.21
C ASN A 35 -9.33 12.65 37.17
N PRO A 36 -10.59 12.29 37.47
CA PRO A 36 -11.70 12.40 36.54
C PRO A 36 -11.91 13.79 35.92
N GLN A 37 -11.48 14.86 36.62
CA GLN A 37 -11.57 16.24 36.13
C GLN A 37 -10.39 16.63 35.21
N VAL A 38 -9.25 15.95 35.33
CA VAL A 38 -8.00 16.28 34.62
C VAL A 38 -7.78 15.34 33.44
N LYS A 39 -8.15 14.07 33.59
CA LYS A 39 -8.00 13.02 32.56
C LYS A 39 -8.56 13.44 31.19
N PRO A 40 -9.74 14.08 31.06
CA PRO A 40 -10.24 14.51 29.76
C PRO A 40 -9.31 15.51 29.04
N ASN A 41 -8.59 16.36 29.79
CA ASN A 41 -7.62 17.30 29.22
C ASN A 41 -6.38 16.58 28.68
N PHE A 42 -5.90 15.55 29.38
CA PHE A 42 -4.79 14.72 28.90
C PHE A 42 -5.20 13.86 27.70
N ASP A 43 -6.42 13.33 27.68
CA ASP A 43 -6.94 12.60 26.52
C ASP A 43 -7.03 13.54 25.29
N ALA A 44 -7.50 14.78 25.48
CA ALA A 44 -7.54 15.80 24.43
C ALA A 44 -6.13 16.22 23.97
N LEU A 45 -5.16 16.33 24.88
CA LEU A 45 -3.76 16.57 24.55
C LEU A 45 -3.19 15.39 23.73
N GLY A 46 -3.49 14.15 24.13
CA GLY A 46 -3.10 12.95 23.41
C GLY A 46 -3.66 12.90 21.99
N ASP A 47 -4.92 13.28 21.81
CA ASP A 47 -5.54 13.41 20.49
C ASP A 47 -4.88 14.55 19.67
N GLY A 48 -4.58 15.69 20.29
CA GLY A 48 -3.85 16.79 19.63
C GLY A 48 -2.45 16.36 19.16
N VAL A 49 -1.69 15.69 20.02
CA VAL A 49 -0.37 15.13 19.70
C VAL A 49 -0.48 14.12 18.57
N TRP A 50 -1.45 13.19 18.65
CA TRP A 50 -1.72 12.23 17.58
C TRP A 50 -2.02 12.92 16.25
N ARG A 51 -2.91 13.92 16.26
CA ARG A 51 -3.30 14.66 15.06
C ARG A 51 -2.15 15.41 14.43
N ILE A 52 -1.29 16.07 15.23
CA ILE A 52 -0.10 16.76 14.71
C ILE A 52 0.84 15.75 14.05
N LEU A 53 1.17 14.68 14.77
CA LEU A 53 2.11 13.67 14.29
C LEU A 53 1.59 12.90 13.07
N THR A 54 0.28 12.71 12.95
CA THR A 54 -0.34 12.07 11.79
C THR A 54 -0.66 13.03 10.65
N GLN A 55 -0.72 14.34 10.90
CA GLN A 55 -0.90 15.36 9.87
C GLN A 55 0.43 15.69 9.18
N ASP A 56 1.53 15.69 9.92
CA ASP A 56 2.89 15.84 9.38
C ASP A 56 3.48 14.50 8.88
N ALA A 57 2.74 13.39 9.09
CA ALA A 57 3.11 12.06 8.61
C ALA A 57 3.01 11.97 7.08
N GLU A 58 4.14 12.01 6.38
CA GLU A 58 4.15 11.59 4.99
C GLU A 58 4.09 10.07 4.92
N THR A 59 3.05 9.53 4.26
CA THR A 59 2.98 8.09 3.98
C THR A 59 3.83 7.79 2.76
N ILE A 60 5.00 7.18 2.96
CA ILE A 60 5.87 6.78 1.85
C ILE A 60 5.82 5.26 1.69
N SER A 61 5.45 4.82 0.48
CA SER A 61 5.68 3.46 -0.01
C SER A 61 6.93 3.46 -0.89
N ALA A 62 7.93 2.66 -0.51
CA ALA A 62 9.16 2.51 -1.27
C ALA A 62 9.53 1.03 -1.39
N ALA A 63 10.38 0.68 -2.35
CA ALA A 63 10.70 -0.71 -2.68
C ALA A 63 11.25 -1.52 -1.49
N ALA A 64 11.96 -0.88 -0.56
CA ALA A 64 12.49 -1.55 0.63
C ALA A 64 11.40 -1.89 1.66
N GLN A 65 10.32 -1.11 1.72
CA GLN A 65 9.22 -1.28 2.65
C GLN A 65 8.09 -2.12 2.06
N ASP A 66 7.83 -1.98 0.75
CA ASP A 66 6.69 -2.57 0.05
C ASP A 66 7.12 -3.35 -1.19
N ALA A 67 8.13 -4.21 -1.03
CA ALA A 67 8.71 -4.99 -2.14
C ALA A 67 7.65 -5.75 -2.95
N THR A 68 6.65 -6.34 -2.29
CA THR A 68 5.56 -7.07 -2.93
C THR A 68 4.69 -6.16 -3.82
N PHE A 69 4.40 -4.94 -3.38
CA PHE A 69 3.62 -3.97 -4.16
C PHE A 69 4.39 -3.49 -5.40
N TRP A 70 5.67 -3.17 -5.23
CA TRP A 70 6.50 -2.75 -6.35
C TRP A 70 6.78 -3.88 -7.34
N ALA A 71 6.91 -5.13 -6.86
CA ALA A 71 6.97 -6.31 -7.72
C ALA A 71 5.66 -6.52 -8.50
N PHE A 72 4.51 -6.32 -7.84
CA PHE A 72 3.19 -6.35 -8.50
C PHE A 72 3.10 -5.32 -9.63
N LEU A 73 3.51 -4.07 -9.40
CA LEU A 73 3.51 -3.03 -10.44
C LEU A 73 4.42 -3.39 -11.62
N ALA A 74 5.60 -3.96 -11.36
CA ALA A 74 6.50 -4.42 -12.42
C ALA A 74 5.91 -5.57 -13.24
N ALA A 75 5.24 -6.53 -12.57
CA ALA A 75 4.54 -7.62 -13.23
C ALA A 75 3.38 -7.11 -14.09
N LEU A 76 2.58 -6.17 -13.58
CA LEU A 76 1.47 -5.55 -14.30
C LEU A 76 1.96 -4.81 -15.55
N ARG A 77 3.08 -4.08 -15.46
CA ARG A 77 3.68 -3.43 -16.63
C ARG A 77 4.08 -4.44 -17.69
N THR A 78 4.72 -5.53 -17.27
CA THR A 78 5.15 -6.60 -18.19
C THR A 78 3.95 -7.23 -18.90
N GLU A 79 2.87 -7.50 -18.17
CA GLU A 79 1.62 -8.02 -18.74
C GLU A 79 1.02 -7.06 -19.79
N ILE A 80 0.97 -5.76 -19.49
CA ILE A 80 0.47 -4.75 -20.44
C ILE A 80 1.30 -4.75 -21.73
N GLU A 81 2.62 -4.85 -21.62
CA GLU A 81 3.51 -4.92 -22.78
C GLU A 81 3.26 -6.21 -23.60
N GLN A 82 3.05 -7.35 -22.95
CA GLN A 82 2.69 -8.61 -23.60
C GLN A 82 1.31 -8.55 -24.29
N LEU A 83 0.29 -7.98 -23.63
CA LEU A 83 -1.05 -7.80 -24.21
C LEU A 83 -1.00 -6.93 -25.47
N ARG A 84 -0.21 -5.84 -25.44
CA ARG A 84 -0.02 -4.98 -26.61
C ARG A 84 0.68 -5.71 -27.76
N ALA A 85 1.71 -6.51 -27.47
CA ALA A 85 2.39 -7.31 -28.48
C ALA A 85 1.47 -8.37 -29.09
N PHE A 86 0.64 -9.01 -28.27
CA PHE A 86 -0.35 -9.98 -28.71
C PHE A 86 -1.42 -9.35 -29.62
N ASP A 87 -1.99 -8.20 -29.25
CA ASP A 87 -2.94 -7.46 -30.09
C ASP A 87 -2.32 -7.04 -31.43
N ALA A 88 -1.09 -6.52 -31.41
CA ALA A 88 -0.36 -6.18 -32.64
C ALA A 88 -0.12 -7.40 -33.54
N GLY A 89 0.25 -8.54 -32.95
CA GLY A 89 0.43 -9.81 -33.65
C GLY A 89 -0.87 -10.34 -34.28
N LEU A 90 -1.98 -10.27 -33.55
CA LEU A 90 -3.30 -10.63 -34.07
C LEU A 90 -3.69 -9.75 -35.26
N ARG A 91 -3.55 -8.42 -35.12
CA ARG A 91 -3.84 -7.49 -36.22
C ARG A 91 -2.99 -7.79 -37.46
N SER A 92 -1.71 -8.10 -37.27
CA SER A 92 -0.83 -8.49 -38.38
C SER A 92 -1.26 -9.80 -39.04
N ALA A 93 -1.62 -10.82 -38.25
CA ALA A 93 -2.08 -12.10 -38.77
C ALA A 93 -3.37 -11.97 -39.59
N PHE A 94 -4.33 -11.16 -39.13
CA PHE A 94 -5.56 -10.89 -39.88
C PHE A 94 -5.34 -9.98 -41.09
N ALA A 95 -4.45 -9.00 -41.02
CA ALA A 95 -4.11 -8.15 -42.17
C ALA A 95 -3.43 -8.92 -43.30
N ALA A 96 -2.67 -9.97 -42.96
CA ALA A 96 -2.03 -10.86 -43.93
C ALA A 96 -2.93 -12.00 -44.42
N TRP A 97 -4.12 -12.17 -43.82
CA TRP A 97 -5.03 -13.25 -44.19
C TRP A 97 -5.88 -12.88 -45.41
N ASP A 98 -5.77 -13.69 -46.46
CA ASP A 98 -6.63 -13.60 -47.64
C ASP A 98 -7.52 -14.86 -47.71
N PRO A 99 -8.84 -14.75 -47.49
CA PRO A 99 -9.75 -15.89 -47.51
C PRO A 99 -9.87 -16.55 -48.89
N THR A 100 -9.46 -15.88 -49.96
CA THR A 100 -9.59 -16.38 -51.34
C THR A 100 -8.47 -17.34 -51.74
N LEU A 101 -7.36 -17.37 -50.98
CA LEU A 101 -6.22 -18.25 -51.25
C LEU A 101 -6.45 -19.68 -50.71
N PRO A 102 -5.97 -20.71 -51.43
CA PRO A 102 -5.94 -22.07 -50.90
C PRO A 102 -5.21 -22.15 -49.56
N ALA A 103 -5.74 -22.92 -48.61
CA ALA A 103 -5.19 -23.13 -47.26
C ALA A 103 -5.05 -21.87 -46.37
N SER A 104 -5.65 -20.74 -46.74
CA SER A 104 -5.60 -19.48 -45.97
C SER A 104 -6.01 -19.63 -44.50
N GLY A 105 -7.01 -20.47 -44.21
CA GLY A 105 -7.43 -20.77 -42.85
C GLY A 105 -6.39 -21.55 -42.02
N ALA A 106 -5.58 -22.40 -42.66
CA ALA A 106 -4.48 -23.10 -41.99
C ALA A 106 -3.33 -22.13 -41.68
N THR A 107 -3.01 -21.23 -42.62
CA THR A 107 -2.00 -20.18 -42.44
C THR A 107 -2.38 -19.21 -41.31
N LEU A 108 -3.64 -18.76 -41.26
CA LEU A 108 -4.12 -17.90 -40.18
C LEU A 108 -4.04 -18.59 -38.81
N LYS A 109 -4.47 -19.87 -38.72
CA LYS A 109 -4.36 -20.65 -37.48
C LYS A 109 -2.92 -20.81 -37.03
N ALA A 110 -2.00 -21.09 -37.95
CA ALA A 110 -0.57 -21.20 -37.64
C ALA A 110 0.01 -19.87 -37.16
N ALA A 111 -0.35 -18.75 -37.79
CA ALA A 111 0.08 -17.41 -37.38
C ALA A 111 -0.41 -17.05 -35.98
N ILE A 112 -1.68 -17.32 -35.66
CA ILE A 112 -2.25 -17.10 -34.32
C ILE A 112 -1.59 -18.02 -33.29
N ALA A 113 -1.37 -19.29 -33.61
CA ALA A 113 -0.74 -20.26 -32.72
C ALA A 113 0.73 -19.93 -32.41
N ALA A 114 1.41 -19.18 -33.29
CA ALA A 114 2.77 -18.71 -33.07
C ALA A 114 2.86 -17.49 -32.15
N LEU A 115 1.74 -16.81 -31.85
CA LEU A 115 1.73 -15.67 -30.94
C LEU A 115 1.96 -16.13 -29.50
N THR A 116 2.82 -15.42 -28.79
CA THR A 116 3.02 -15.64 -27.36
C THR A 116 1.77 -15.19 -26.59
N VAL A 117 1.15 -16.11 -25.86
CA VAL A 117 0.01 -15.82 -25.00
C VAL A 117 0.49 -14.98 -23.82
N PRO A 118 -0.12 -13.81 -23.54
CA PRO A 118 0.20 -12.99 -22.37
C PRO A 118 0.04 -13.78 -21.06
N ALA A 119 0.90 -13.49 -20.09
CA ALA A 119 0.78 -14.07 -18.75
C ALA A 119 -0.51 -13.62 -18.06
N ALA A 120 -0.96 -14.39 -17.08
CA ALA A 120 -2.13 -14.04 -16.28
C ALA A 120 -1.88 -12.79 -15.43
N THR A 121 -2.95 -12.02 -15.20
CA THR A 121 -2.90 -10.82 -14.36
C THR A 121 -2.40 -11.15 -12.96
N PRO A 122 -1.37 -10.44 -12.46
CA PRO A 122 -0.84 -10.70 -11.13
C PRO A 122 -1.87 -10.30 -10.06
N THR A 123 -1.90 -11.03 -8.95
CA THR A 123 -2.79 -10.70 -7.83
C THR A 123 -2.25 -9.48 -7.08
N ALA A 124 -3.11 -8.48 -6.89
CA ALA A 124 -2.75 -7.28 -6.14
C ALA A 124 -2.56 -7.59 -4.64
N PRO A 125 -1.57 -6.98 -3.97
CA PRO A 125 -1.47 -7.06 -2.51
C PRO A 125 -2.64 -6.34 -1.83
N THR A 126 -3.03 -6.82 -0.65
CA THR A 126 -4.18 -6.30 0.10
C THR A 126 -3.81 -5.23 1.15
N SER A 127 -2.51 -5.00 1.38
CA SER A 127 -2.02 -4.00 2.33
C SER A 127 -0.67 -3.43 1.89
N LEU A 128 -0.37 -2.23 2.41
CA LEU A 128 0.94 -1.58 2.32
C LEU A 128 1.49 -1.43 3.74
N SER A 129 2.79 -1.60 3.87
CA SER A 129 3.59 -1.50 5.09
C SER A 129 4.08 -0.08 5.36
N GLY A 130 3.70 0.88 4.51
CA GLY A 130 4.26 2.23 4.37
C GLY A 130 4.71 2.88 5.68
N ARG A 131 5.79 3.66 5.63
CA ARG A 131 6.27 4.37 6.81
C ARG A 131 5.58 5.73 6.92
N ILE A 132 5.17 6.06 8.15
CA ILE A 132 4.91 7.41 8.60
C ILE A 132 6.28 8.07 8.84
N ARG A 133 6.57 9.14 8.10
CA ARG A 133 7.75 10.00 8.32
C ARG A 133 7.34 11.33 8.91
#